data_AF-A0A7C6DQW7-F1
#
_entry.id   AF-A0A7C6DQW7-F1
#
_cell.length_a   1.000
_cell.length_b   1.000
_cell.length_c   1.000
_cell.angle_alpha   90.00
_cell.angle_beta   90.00
_cell.angle_gamma   90.00
#
_symmetry.space_group_name_H-M   'P 1'
#
loop_
_entity.id
_entity.type
_entity.pdbx_description
1 polymer ?
#
loop_
_entity_poly.entity_id
_entity_poly.type
_entity_poly.pdbx_seq_one_letter_code
_entity_poly.pdbx_strand_id
1 'polypeptide(L)'
;MPRVRLDVLLVERALAETRERAQALIMAGQVSVGGQPATKAGQLVDSGAEVSVRAPLPYVSRGGYKLAHALDTFGLDPAGLVLVDVGASTGGFTDCLLQRGAARVYAIDVGRGQLDWRLRQDRRVIVLDETNARSAGSSSSSPWRARARARSPSRRPARG
;
A
#
# COMPACT_ATOMS: atom_id res chain seq x y z
N MET A 1 0.75 8.97 -40.03
CA MET A 1 -0.04 7.91 -39.35
C MET A 1 -1.29 8.54 -38.77
N PRO A 2 -2.41 7.80 -38.62
CA PRO A 2 -3.61 8.37 -38.01
C PRO A 2 -3.32 8.71 -36.54
N ARG A 3 -3.74 9.91 -36.12
CA ARG A 3 -3.70 10.33 -34.72
C ARG A 3 -5.02 10.00 -34.05
N VAL A 4 -4.94 9.46 -32.85
CA VAL A 4 -6.07 9.03 -32.03
C VAL A 4 -5.96 9.64 -30.65
N ARG A 5 -7.09 9.76 -29.94
CA ARG A 5 -7.05 10.23 -28.55
C ARG A 5 -6.42 9.18 -27.66
N LEU A 6 -5.59 9.60 -26.71
CA LEU A 6 -4.89 8.71 -25.79
C LEU A 6 -5.85 7.82 -24.98
N ASP A 7 -6.96 8.37 -24.48
CA ASP A 7 -7.96 7.60 -23.75
C ASP A 7 -8.63 6.51 -24.59
N VAL A 8 -8.84 6.76 -25.89
CA VAL A 8 -9.35 5.76 -26.85
C VAL A 8 -8.29 4.71 -27.15
N LEU A 9 -7.05 5.14 -27.43
CA LEU A 9 -5.93 4.23 -27.75
C LEU A 9 -5.65 3.25 -26.61
N LEU A 10 -5.77 3.68 -25.36
CA LEU A 10 -5.61 2.79 -24.19
C LEU A 10 -6.67 1.68 -24.16
N VAL A 11 -7.91 1.97 -24.53
CA VAL A 11 -8.98 0.97 -24.59
C VAL A 11 -8.80 0.05 -25.80
N GLU A 12 -8.50 0.61 -26.98
CA GLU A 12 -8.25 -0.16 -28.20
C GLU A 12 -7.10 -1.16 -28.04
N ARG A 13 -6.09 -0.82 -27.24
CA ARG A 13 -4.94 -1.68 -26.91
C ARG A 13 -5.14 -2.56 -25.67
N ALA A 14 -6.35 -2.60 -25.12
CA ALA A 14 -6.68 -3.34 -23.89
C ALA A 14 -5.78 -2.98 -22.68
N LEU A 15 -5.25 -1.76 -22.64
CA LEU A 15 -4.51 -1.20 -21.51
C LEU A 15 -5.43 -0.58 -20.46
N ALA A 16 -6.70 -0.35 -20.81
CA ALA A 16 -7.78 0.02 -19.92
C ALA A 16 -9.09 -0.62 -20.39
N GLU A 17 -9.95 -1.05 -19.45
CA GLU A 17 -11.22 -1.72 -19.77
C GLU A 17 -12.27 -0.77 -20.37
N THR A 18 -12.26 0.49 -19.93
CA THR A 18 -13.20 1.52 -20.37
C THR A 18 -12.49 2.86 -20.58
N ARG A 19 -13.13 3.78 -21.30
CA ARG A 19 -12.58 5.13 -21.51
C ARG A 19 -12.50 5.90 -20.19
N GLU A 20 -13.46 5.72 -19.30
CA GLU A 20 -13.47 6.31 -17.97
C GLU A 20 -12.28 5.82 -17.14
N ARG A 21 -11.98 4.51 -17.22
CA ARG A 21 -10.81 3.94 -16.56
C ARG A 21 -9.52 4.47 -17.16
N ALA A 22 -9.43 4.57 -18.48
CA ALA A 22 -8.30 5.15 -19.18
C ALA A 22 -8.03 6.60 -18.73
N GLN A 23 -9.07 7.43 -18.64
CA GLN A 23 -8.99 8.81 -18.15
C GLN A 23 -8.49 8.86 -16.71
N ALA A 24 -9.00 8.01 -15.83
CA ALA A 24 -8.56 7.94 -14.44
C ALA A 24 -7.07 7.58 -14.32
N LEU A 25 -6.58 6.63 -15.12
CA LEU A 25 -5.16 6.25 -15.16
C LEU A 25 -4.27 7.42 -15.63
N ILE A 26 -4.70 8.17 -16.65
CA ILE A 26 -3.97 9.34 -17.16
C ILE A 26 -3.94 10.44 -16.09
N MET A 27 -5.08 10.75 -15.47
CA MET A 27 -5.16 11.75 -14.39
C MET A 27 -4.34 11.36 -13.16
N ALA A 28 -4.22 10.06 -12.88
CA ALA A 28 -3.37 9.54 -11.81
C ALA A 28 -1.87 9.55 -12.17
N GLY A 29 -1.48 10.03 -13.36
CA GLY A 29 -0.09 10.02 -13.82
C GLY A 29 0.46 8.61 -14.03
N GLN A 30 -0.41 7.63 -14.27
CA GLN A 30 -0.04 6.23 -14.45
C GLN A 30 0.18 5.86 -15.91
N VAL A 31 0.01 6.79 -16.85
CA VAL A 31 0.19 6.55 -18.28
C VAL A 31 1.39 7.32 -18.80
N SER A 32 2.21 6.67 -19.62
CA SER A 32 3.31 7.32 -20.36
C SER A 32 3.20 7.07 -21.86
N VAL A 33 3.61 8.07 -22.65
CA VAL A 33 3.71 8.03 -24.11
C VAL A 33 5.14 8.36 -24.49
N GLY A 34 5.84 7.45 -25.17
CA GLY A 34 7.27 7.62 -25.51
C GLY A 34 8.15 7.86 -24.28
N GLY A 35 7.85 7.18 -23.17
CA GLY A 35 8.56 7.33 -21.89
C GLY A 35 8.24 8.60 -21.08
N GLN A 36 7.40 9.50 -21.58
CA GLN A 36 7.00 10.71 -20.86
C GLN A 36 5.60 10.57 -20.25
N PRO A 37 5.37 11.01 -18.99
CA PRO A 37 4.05 10.99 -18.38
C PRO A 37 3.02 11.77 -19.19
N ALA A 38 1.88 11.15 -19.48
CA ALA A 38 0.76 11.81 -20.13
C ALA A 38 -0.13 12.49 -19.08
N THR A 39 -0.58 13.71 -19.38
CA THR A 39 -1.39 14.52 -18.45
C THR A 39 -2.79 14.83 -18.98
N LYS A 40 -3.04 14.61 -20.27
CA LYS A 40 -4.32 14.95 -20.93
C LYS A 40 -4.90 13.74 -21.65
N ALA A 41 -6.08 13.31 -21.21
CA ALA A 41 -6.78 12.17 -21.82
C ALA A 41 -7.13 12.37 -23.31
N GLY A 42 -7.51 13.58 -23.68
CA GLY A 42 -7.84 13.95 -25.06
C GLY A 42 -6.62 14.29 -25.92
N GLN A 43 -5.39 14.09 -25.44
CA GLN A 43 -4.19 14.31 -26.23
C GLN A 43 -4.23 13.40 -27.47
N LEU A 44 -4.03 13.99 -28.64
CA LEU A 44 -3.89 13.24 -29.88
C LEU A 44 -2.46 12.71 -29.98
N VAL A 45 -2.33 11.39 -30.07
CA VAL A 45 -1.07 10.65 -30.18
C VAL A 45 -1.09 9.82 -31.46
N ASP A 46 0.08 9.47 -31.97
CA ASP A 46 0.16 8.53 -33.08
C ASP A 46 -0.40 7.17 -32.66
N SER A 47 -1.22 6.57 -33.54
CA SER A 47 -1.76 5.22 -33.35
C SER A 47 -0.69 4.14 -33.16
N GLY A 48 0.56 4.40 -33.59
CA GLY A 48 1.74 3.56 -33.37
C GLY A 48 2.63 3.99 -32.20
N ALA A 49 2.26 5.03 -31.44
CA ALA A 49 3.09 5.51 -30.33
C ALA A 49 3.32 4.43 -29.27
N GLU A 50 4.49 4.43 -28.64
CA GLU A 50 4.76 3.58 -27.48
C GLU A 50 3.96 4.12 -26.29
N VAL A 51 2.98 3.35 -25.82
CA VAL A 51 2.12 3.72 -24.70
C VAL A 51 2.19 2.63 -23.64
N SER A 52 2.39 3.03 -22.39
CA SER A 52 2.44 2.11 -21.26
C SER A 52 1.61 2.63 -20.10
N VAL A 53 0.98 1.70 -19.39
CA VAL A 53 0.26 1.96 -18.14
C VAL A 53 1.08 1.33 -17.02
N ARG A 54 1.40 2.12 -16.00
CA ARG A 54 2.07 1.66 -14.80
C ARG A 54 1.15 0.66 -14.11
N ALA A 55 1.62 -0.58 -13.98
CA ALA A 55 0.90 -1.61 -13.23
C ALA A 55 0.60 -1.11 -11.80
N PRO A 56 -0.58 -1.46 -11.24
CA PRO A 56 -0.83 -1.20 -9.83
C PRO A 56 0.29 -1.83 -9.00
N LEU A 57 0.82 -1.08 -8.03
CA LEU A 57 1.79 -1.63 -7.12
C LEU A 57 1.11 -2.74 -6.31
N PRO A 58 1.74 -3.91 -6.12
CA PRO A 58 1.19 -4.99 -5.29
C PRO A 58 1.03 -4.55 -3.84
N TYR A 59 1.72 -3.49 -3.42
CA TYR A 59 1.64 -2.89 -2.09
C TYR A 59 1.21 -1.42 -2.19
N VAL A 60 0.58 -0.88 -1.14
CA VAL A 60 0.15 0.54 -1.07
C VAL A 60 1.28 1.56 -1.29
N SER A 61 2.55 1.16 -1.17
CA SER A 61 3.68 2.00 -1.53
C SER A 61 4.86 1.16 -2.03
N ARG A 62 5.82 1.83 -2.69
CA ARG A 62 7.09 1.19 -3.12
C ARG A 62 7.91 0.62 -1.97
N GLY A 63 7.63 1.02 -0.72
CA GLY A 63 8.26 0.43 0.46
C GLY A 63 8.05 -1.08 0.54
N GLY A 64 6.87 -1.59 0.17
CA GLY A 64 6.56 -3.02 0.28
C GLY A 64 7.52 -3.92 -0.50
N TYR A 65 8.03 -3.47 -1.65
CA TYR A 65 9.05 -4.21 -2.41
C TYR A 65 10.35 -4.40 -1.64
N LYS A 66 10.76 -3.40 -0.85
CA LYS A 66 12.00 -3.48 -0.07
C LYS A 66 11.89 -4.58 0.98
N LEU A 67 10.76 -4.62 1.69
CA LEU A 67 10.52 -5.65 2.70
C LEU A 67 10.33 -7.02 2.06
N ALA A 68 9.56 -7.13 0.97
CA ALA A 68 9.37 -8.38 0.24
C ALA A 68 10.72 -9.00 -0.17
N HIS A 69 11.57 -8.19 -0.80
CA HIS A 69 12.90 -8.61 -1.20
C HIS A 69 13.77 -9.02 0.00
N ALA A 70 13.71 -8.30 1.11
CA ALA A 70 14.44 -8.66 2.32
C ALA A 70 13.97 -10.00 2.90
N LEU A 71 12.65 -10.21 3.01
CA LEU A 71 12.09 -11.47 3.50
C LEU A 71 12.51 -12.66 2.62
N ASP A 72 12.45 -12.50 1.30
CA ASP A 72 12.86 -13.54 0.35
C ASP A 72 14.36 -13.82 0.43
N THR A 73 15.18 -12.76 0.41
CA THR A 73 16.64 -12.88 0.44
C THR A 73 17.16 -13.51 1.72
N PHE A 74 16.52 -13.20 2.86
CA PHE A 74 16.92 -13.71 4.17
C PHE A 74 16.14 -14.96 4.60
N GLY A 75 15.22 -15.47 3.79
CA GLY A 75 14.42 -16.66 4.11
C GLY A 75 13.55 -16.49 5.36
N LEU A 76 13.03 -15.28 5.59
CA LEU A 76 12.21 -14.96 6.75
C LEU A 76 10.72 -15.09 6.41
N ASP A 77 9.99 -15.90 7.20
CA ASP A 77 8.54 -16.07 7.05
C ASP A 77 7.77 -15.29 8.14
N PRO A 78 7.01 -14.24 7.80
CA PRO A 78 6.19 -13.52 8.75
C PRO A 78 4.84 -14.20 9.05
N ALA A 79 4.51 -15.32 8.39
CA ALA A 79 3.21 -15.96 8.52
C ALA A 79 2.88 -16.34 9.97
N GLY A 80 1.68 -15.99 10.42
CA GLY A 80 1.20 -16.27 11.78
C GLY A 80 1.83 -15.41 12.88
N LEU A 81 2.81 -14.55 12.56
CA LEU A 81 3.52 -13.75 13.56
C LEU A 81 2.80 -12.44 13.91
N VAL A 82 3.11 -11.92 15.09
CA VAL A 82 2.73 -10.58 15.53
C VAL A 82 3.95 -9.67 15.38
N LEU A 83 3.83 -8.67 14.53
CA LEU A 83 4.95 -7.85 14.08
C LEU A 83 4.74 -6.37 14.43
N VAL A 84 5.83 -5.62 14.47
CA VAL A 84 5.87 -4.17 14.62
C VAL A 84 6.45 -3.56 13.35
N ASP A 85 5.76 -2.56 12.81
CA ASP A 85 6.23 -1.74 11.68
C ASP A 85 6.48 -0.33 12.20
N VAL A 86 7.76 0.08 12.29
CA VAL A 86 8.17 1.38 12.84
C VAL A 86 8.40 2.36 11.70
N GLY A 87 7.67 3.48 11.74
CA GLY A 87 7.65 4.44 10.63
C GLY A 87 6.75 3.93 9.49
N ALA A 88 5.57 3.40 9.84
CA ALA A 88 4.68 2.73 8.90
C ALA A 88 4.26 3.62 7.72
N SER A 89 4.20 4.94 7.90
CA SER A 89 3.88 5.93 6.87
C SER A 89 2.60 5.55 6.10
N THR A 90 2.64 5.50 4.76
CA THR A 90 1.52 5.03 3.92
C THR A 90 1.17 3.55 4.14
N GLY A 91 2.09 2.74 4.67
CA GLY A 91 1.83 1.34 5.06
C GLY A 91 2.42 0.27 4.15
N GLY A 92 3.42 0.60 3.32
CA GLY A 92 3.97 -0.36 2.35
C GLY A 92 4.54 -1.64 2.98
N PHE A 93 5.21 -1.52 4.13
CA PHE A 93 5.73 -2.66 4.89
C PHE A 93 4.59 -3.44 5.55
N THR A 94 3.71 -2.74 6.26
CA THR A 94 2.48 -3.31 6.83
C THR A 94 1.69 -4.14 5.80
N ASP A 95 1.44 -3.62 4.60
CA ASP A 95 0.72 -4.34 3.53
C ASP A 95 1.46 -5.61 3.10
N CYS A 96 2.78 -5.52 2.88
CA CYS A 96 3.62 -6.68 2.55
C CYS A 96 3.55 -7.78 3.62
N LEU A 97 3.62 -7.41 4.91
CA LEU A 97 3.50 -8.36 6.02
C LEU A 97 2.13 -9.04 6.06
N LEU A 98 1.05 -8.28 5.86
CA LEU A 98 -0.31 -8.82 5.87
C LEU A 98 -0.57 -9.77 4.69
N GLN A 99 -0.06 -9.44 3.50
CA GLN A 99 -0.14 -10.29 2.31
C GLN A 99 0.67 -11.58 2.49
N ARG A 100 1.78 -11.52 3.23
CA ARG A 100 2.58 -12.69 3.61
C ARG A 100 2.08 -13.41 4.86
N GLY A 101 0.83 -13.15 5.28
CA GLY A 101 0.16 -13.96 6.29
C GLY A 101 0.45 -13.59 7.74
N ALA A 102 1.03 -12.42 8.02
CA ALA A 102 1.18 -11.94 9.40
C ALA A 102 -0.18 -11.97 10.13
N ALA A 103 -0.18 -12.48 11.37
CA ALA A 103 -1.39 -12.56 12.19
C ALA A 103 -1.82 -11.17 12.70
N ARG A 104 -0.84 -10.29 12.94
CA ARG A 104 -1.07 -8.91 13.38
C ARG A 104 0.13 -8.01 13.09
N VAL A 105 -0.13 -6.75 12.77
CA VAL A 105 0.89 -5.71 12.62
C VAL A 105 0.52 -4.51 13.49
N TYR A 106 1.44 -4.08 14.36
CA TYR A 106 1.37 -2.79 15.04
C TYR A 106 2.10 -1.75 14.17
N ALA A 107 1.32 -0.91 13.50
CA ALA A 107 1.83 0.15 12.63
C ALA A 107 2.06 1.41 13.46
N ILE A 108 3.33 1.73 13.71
CA ILE A 108 3.76 2.87 14.53
C ILE A 108 4.24 3.97 13.61
N ASP A 109 3.73 5.18 13.79
CA ASP A 109 4.25 6.37 13.12
C ASP A 109 4.18 7.60 14.03
N VAL A 110 5.06 8.57 13.82
CA VAL A 110 5.00 9.88 14.48
C VAL A 110 3.98 10.80 13.81
N GLY A 111 3.68 10.56 12.53
CA GLY A 111 2.61 11.22 11.79
C GLY A 111 1.22 10.75 12.21
N ARG A 112 0.20 11.46 11.70
CA ARG A 112 -1.21 11.16 11.93
C ARG A 112 -1.93 10.93 10.62
N GLY A 113 -2.72 9.85 10.54
CA GLY A 113 -3.62 9.58 9.41
C GLY A 113 -2.93 9.27 8.09
N GLN A 114 -1.65 8.84 8.12
CA GLN A 114 -0.88 8.58 6.90
C GLN A 114 -1.15 7.21 6.28
N LEU A 115 -1.53 6.23 7.12
CA LEU A 115 -1.74 4.85 6.70
C LEU A 115 -2.92 4.75 5.70
N ASP A 116 -2.73 3.98 4.63
CA ASP A 116 -3.79 3.69 3.65
C ASP A 116 -5.08 3.24 4.34
N TRP A 117 -6.21 3.76 3.86
CA TRP A 117 -7.52 3.52 4.46
C TRP A 117 -7.86 2.03 4.60
N ARG A 118 -7.51 1.20 3.60
CA ARG A 118 -7.80 -0.23 3.65
C ARG A 118 -7.02 -0.92 4.76
N LEU A 119 -5.74 -0.56 4.93
CA LEU A 119 -4.90 -1.08 6.02
C LEU A 119 -5.40 -0.62 7.37
N ARG A 120 -5.86 0.63 7.48
CA ARG A 120 -6.42 1.19 8.72
C ARG A 120 -7.72 0.50 9.15
N GLN A 121 -8.45 -0.08 8.20
CA GLN A 121 -9.65 -0.88 8.45
C GLN A 121 -9.38 -2.38 8.68
N ASP A 122 -8.19 -2.89 8.32
CA ASP A 122 -7.86 -4.29 8.51
C ASP A 122 -7.77 -4.62 10.00
N ARG A 123 -8.53 -5.63 10.45
CA ARG A 123 -8.61 -6.05 11.86
C ARG A 123 -7.28 -6.60 12.41
N ARG A 124 -6.36 -6.97 11.52
CA ARG A 124 -5.00 -7.41 11.87
C ARG A 124 -4.06 -6.22 12.09
N VAL A 125 -4.47 -4.99 11.78
CA VAL A 125 -3.64 -3.80 11.97
C VAL A 125 -4.07 -3.04 13.22
N ILE A 126 -3.09 -2.70 14.06
CA ILE A 126 -3.28 -1.77 15.17
C ILE A 126 -2.47 -0.52 14.87
N VAL A 127 -3.19 0.57 14.62
CA VAL A 127 -2.59 1.87 14.29
C VAL A 127 -2.21 2.62 15.56
N LEU A 128 -0.93 2.98 15.64
CA LEU A 128 -0.32 3.75 16.70
C LEU A 128 0.31 5.02 16.10
N ASP A 129 -0.56 5.91 15.62
CA ASP A 129 -0.18 7.26 15.17
C ASP A 129 0.33 8.11 16.33
N GLU A 130 1.01 9.22 16.00
CA GLU A 130 1.55 10.19 16.96
C GLU A 130 2.42 9.52 18.05
N THR A 131 3.08 8.42 17.70
CA THR A 131 3.84 7.57 18.63
C THR A 131 5.30 7.48 18.20
N ASN A 132 6.20 7.99 19.05
CA ASN A 132 7.64 7.81 18.84
C ASN A 132 8.10 6.46 19.41
N ALA A 133 8.59 5.57 18.55
CA ALA A 133 9.08 4.26 18.94
C ALA A 133 10.25 4.30 19.94
N ARG A 134 11.06 5.38 19.95
CA ARG A 134 12.16 5.56 20.93
C ARG A 134 11.64 5.68 22.36
N SER A 135 10.43 6.20 22.54
CA SER A 135 9.81 6.42 23.84
C SER A 135 9.02 5.19 24.33
N ALA A 136 9.01 4.09 23.58
CA ALA A 136 8.36 2.84 23.94
C ALA A 136 9.16 2.10 25.03
N GLY A 137 9.08 2.56 26.27
CA GLY A 137 9.72 1.92 27.43
C GLY A 137 8.89 0.79 28.05
N SER A 138 9.53 -0.12 28.78
CA SER A 138 8.92 -1.31 29.42
C SER A 138 8.03 -1.03 30.64
N SER A 139 7.77 0.24 30.99
CA SER A 139 7.02 0.57 32.21
C SER A 139 5.56 0.09 32.17
N SER A 140 5.06 -0.33 33.33
CA SER A 140 3.67 -0.76 33.55
C SER A 140 2.65 0.36 33.29
N SER A 141 3.07 1.62 33.42
CA SER A 141 2.29 2.83 33.15
C SER A 141 2.35 3.31 31.70
N SER A 142 3.02 2.57 30.82
CA SER A 142 3.33 3.10 29.51
C SER A 142 2.09 3.19 28.60
N PRO A 143 1.88 4.32 27.91
CA PRO A 143 0.72 4.55 27.03
C PRO A 143 0.53 3.45 25.97
N TRP A 144 1.61 2.76 25.58
CA TRP A 144 1.58 1.67 24.60
C TRP A 144 0.75 0.46 25.07
N ARG A 145 0.82 0.09 26.35
CA ARG A 145 0.07 -1.08 26.88
C ARG A 145 -1.42 -0.80 26.88
N ALA A 146 -1.83 0.40 27.26
CA ALA A 146 -3.23 0.80 27.30
C ALA A 146 -3.84 0.81 25.89
N ARG A 147 -3.15 1.40 24.91
CA ARG A 147 -3.65 1.51 23.52
C ARG A 147 -3.65 0.18 22.77
N ALA A 148 -2.65 -0.68 22.99
CA ALA A 148 -2.60 -2.03 22.42
C ALA A 148 -3.65 -2.99 23.04
N ARG A 149 -3.94 -2.85 24.34
CA ARG A 149 -4.96 -3.66 25.04
C ARG A 149 -6.38 -3.21 24.70
N ALA A 150 -6.65 -1.91 24.65
CA ALA A 150 -8.00 -1.37 24.38
C ALA A 150 -8.56 -1.74 22.99
N ARG A 151 -7.70 -2.14 22.04
CA ARG A 151 -8.08 -2.51 20.67
C ARG A 151 -7.80 -3.98 20.32
N SER A 152 -7.37 -4.79 21.29
CA SER A 152 -7.26 -6.23 21.09
C SER A 152 -8.64 -6.88 21.26
N PRO A 153 -9.16 -7.64 20.28
CA PRO A 153 -10.35 -8.46 20.51
C PRO A 153 -10.03 -9.42 21.67
N SER A 154 -10.91 -9.45 22.66
CA SER A 154 -10.71 -10.22 23.88
C SER A 154 -10.38 -11.67 23.53
N ARG A 155 -9.22 -12.15 24.00
CA ARG A 155 -9.01 -13.59 24.13
C ARG A 155 -9.99 -14.06 25.19
N ARG A 156 -11.14 -14.62 24.77
CA ARG A 156 -11.95 -15.44 25.67
C ARG A 156 -11.05 -16.60 26.13
N PRO A 157 -10.93 -16.86 27.44
CA PRO A 157 -10.23 -18.04 27.90
C PRO A 157 -11.02 -19.27 27.42
N ALA A 158 -10.32 -20.23 26.82
CA ALA A 158 -10.85 -21.56 26.60
C ALA A 158 -11.20 -22.13 27.98
N ARG A 159 -12.49 -22.35 28.23
CA ARG A 159 -12.93 -23.11 29.39
C ARG A 159 -12.67 -24.57 29.08
N GLY A 160 -11.77 -25.18 29.84
CA GLY A 160 -11.70 -26.63 30.02
C GLY A 160 -12.77 -27.10 30.99
#